data_AF-A0A7W8E6R4-F1
#
_entry.id   AF-A0A7W8E6R4-F1
#
_cell.length_a   1.000
_cell.length_b   1.000
_cell.length_c   1.000
_cell.angle_alpha   90.00
_cell.angle_beta   90.00
_cell.angle_gamma   90.00
#
_symmetry.space_group_name_H-M   'P 1'
#
loop_
_entity.id
_entity.type
_entity.pdbx_description
1 polymer ?
#
loop_
_entity_poly.entity_id
_entity_poly.type
_entity_poly.pdbx_seq_one_letter_code
_entity_poly.pdbx_strand_id
1 'polypeptide(L)'
;MTRKMVLTWLVPSLLVPVVIVGGLFAFRDSAADRLRFLLMARTVGMTKQQADHLEGNVKSDPKSFADRMELLYFYSFKKSSPDGLSPDELANRRQHILWVIANKPSSGFAGEPAMEFYPKDEEVDPEGLDEARKLWLVQVQTKPSDARRNHNAGEFFSSIHDYPQSEMLLERARTIDPAAYDVTFSLATDYWHDTRYSATSAERVTNAKKALGMFEQALKNAHGKQERRFVLPDAAQAALESGDEEKATSWSKEMLGMADQATKGEDFTDEIHYGNIVLGRIALQHGDIAAAGSYLAKAGLADGNPHLDTFGPNMMLAKELLQKGDDKPVLAYLVSCGRFWKDDNGKLAKWRSDVTEGKMPDFGANLNY
;
A
#
# COMPACT_ATOMS: atom_id res chain seq x y z
N MET A 1 -33.59 59.41 -2.57
CA MET A 1 -33.17 58.28 -3.45
C MET A 1 -31.86 57.75 -2.93
N THR A 2 -31.90 56.67 -2.15
CA THR A 2 -30.71 56.05 -1.55
C THR A 2 -30.89 54.54 -1.71
N ARG A 3 -30.18 53.97 -2.69
CA ARG A 3 -30.18 52.53 -3.00
C ARG A 3 -29.57 51.76 -1.82
N LYS A 4 -30.35 50.86 -1.22
CA LYS A 4 -29.84 49.81 -0.32
C LYS A 4 -29.11 48.75 -1.17
N MET A 5 -27.82 48.55 -0.92
CA MET A 5 -27.10 47.35 -1.34
C MET A 5 -27.54 46.19 -0.44
N VAL A 6 -28.12 45.16 -1.05
CA VAL A 6 -28.32 43.86 -0.41
C VAL A 6 -27.02 43.08 -0.60
N LEU A 7 -26.30 42.87 0.50
CA LEU A 7 -25.12 42.00 0.56
C LEU A 7 -25.63 40.57 0.72
N THR A 8 -25.62 39.79 -0.36
CA THR A 8 -25.89 38.35 -0.32
C THR A 8 -24.72 37.65 0.38
N TRP A 9 -25.03 36.96 1.48
CA TRP A 9 -24.08 36.15 2.23
C TRP A 9 -23.67 34.94 1.38
N LEU A 10 -22.39 34.89 1.01
CA LEU A 10 -21.73 33.67 0.56
C LEU A 10 -21.68 32.70 1.74
N VAL A 11 -22.35 31.56 1.60
CA VAL A 11 -22.24 30.42 2.52
C VAL A 11 -20.77 29.98 2.53
N PRO A 12 -20.12 29.82 3.70
CA PRO A 12 -18.73 29.39 3.75
C PRO A 12 -18.64 27.97 3.21
N SER A 13 -17.84 27.80 2.17
CA SER A 13 -17.43 26.52 1.62
C SER A 13 -16.91 25.64 2.76
N LEU A 14 -17.54 24.49 2.96
CA LEU A 14 -17.05 23.42 3.83
C LEU A 14 -15.66 22.99 3.32
N LEU A 15 -14.61 23.57 3.90
CA LEU A 15 -13.29 22.98 3.98
C LEU A 15 -13.40 21.76 4.90
N VAL A 16 -13.87 20.65 4.36
CA VAL A 16 -13.63 19.34 4.97
C VAL A 16 -12.13 19.08 4.83
N PRO A 17 -11.40 18.71 5.90
CA PRO A 17 -9.98 18.42 5.79
C PRO A 17 -9.80 17.20 4.87
N VAL A 18 -9.29 17.44 3.66
CA VAL A 18 -8.90 16.41 2.70
C VAL A 18 -7.58 15.79 3.17
N VAL A 19 -7.62 15.03 4.26
CA VAL A 19 -6.45 14.32 4.82
C VAL A 19 -6.53 12.81 4.55
N ILE A 20 -7.62 12.30 3.99
CA ILE A 20 -7.80 10.87 3.80
C ILE A 20 -7.43 10.50 2.36
N VAL A 21 -6.66 9.41 2.22
CA VAL A 21 -6.18 8.74 0.99
C VAL A 21 -4.78 9.13 0.46
N GLY A 22 -4.04 10.02 1.12
CA GLY A 22 -2.65 10.33 0.72
C GLY A 22 -1.61 9.23 0.97
N GLY A 23 -1.91 8.24 1.83
CA GLY A 23 -0.93 7.26 2.31
C GLY A 23 -0.64 6.08 1.39
N LEU A 24 -1.48 5.83 0.37
CA LEU A 24 -1.36 4.65 -0.51
C LEU A 24 -0.96 4.97 -1.95
N PHE A 25 -0.89 6.26 -2.31
CA PHE A 25 -0.57 6.67 -3.68
C PHE A 25 0.73 7.48 -3.69
N ALA A 26 1.81 6.78 -4.00
CA ALA A 26 3.12 7.35 -4.25
C ALA A 26 3.10 8.22 -5.53
N PHE A 27 2.58 9.44 -5.42
CA PHE A 27 2.65 10.40 -6.51
C PHE A 27 4.10 10.87 -6.66
N ARG A 28 4.71 10.59 -7.81
CA ARG A 28 6.09 10.99 -8.20
C ARG A 28 6.20 12.51 -8.47
N ASP A 29 5.24 13.29 -7.93
CA ASP A 29 4.91 14.68 -8.27
C ASP A 29 4.96 14.98 -9.79
N SER A 30 4.56 14.00 -10.61
CA SER A 30 4.49 14.17 -12.06
C SER A 30 3.16 14.81 -12.47
N ALA A 31 3.09 15.33 -13.70
CA ALA A 31 1.83 15.84 -14.24
C ALA A 31 0.74 14.76 -14.33
N ALA A 32 1.13 13.50 -14.58
CA ALA A 32 0.20 12.38 -14.60
C ALA A 32 -0.35 12.08 -13.19
N ASP A 33 0.51 12.17 -12.18
CA ASP A 33 0.16 11.96 -10.77
C ASP A 33 -0.80 13.03 -10.26
N ARG A 34 -0.53 14.30 -10.57
CA ARG A 34 -1.45 15.40 -10.23
C ARG A 34 -2.80 15.25 -10.90
N LEU A 35 -2.84 14.79 -12.16
CA LEU A 35 -4.10 14.51 -12.84
C LEU A 35 -4.87 13.36 -12.17
N ARG A 36 -4.19 12.28 -11.81
CA ARG A 36 -4.78 11.14 -11.08
C ARG A 36 -5.33 11.58 -9.74
N PHE A 37 -4.55 12.31 -8.94
CA PHE A 37 -4.99 12.85 -7.66
C PHE A 37 -6.24 13.73 -7.82
N LEU A 38 -6.28 14.61 -8.82
CA LEU A 38 -7.44 15.45 -9.09
C LEU A 38 -8.69 14.65 -9.47
N LEU A 39 -8.54 13.62 -10.31
CA LEU A 39 -9.64 12.74 -10.69
C LEU A 39 -10.15 11.95 -9.47
N MET A 40 -9.24 11.37 -8.69
CA MET A 40 -9.57 10.66 -7.46
C MET A 40 -10.28 11.59 -6.47
N ALA A 41 -9.73 12.77 -6.20
CA ALA A 41 -10.29 13.73 -5.25
C ALA A 41 -11.69 14.22 -5.65
N ARG A 42 -12.00 14.32 -6.96
CA ARG A 42 -13.35 14.64 -7.44
C ARG A 42 -14.36 13.53 -7.17
N THR A 43 -13.89 12.29 -7.08
CA THR A 43 -14.74 11.12 -6.83
C THR A 43 -14.95 10.85 -5.34
N VAL A 44 -14.10 11.40 -4.48
CA VAL A 44 -14.31 11.40 -3.03
C VAL A 44 -15.59 12.20 -2.73
N GLY A 45 -16.63 11.51 -2.24
CA GLY A 45 -17.93 12.12 -1.97
C GLY A 45 -18.84 12.27 -3.19
N MET A 46 -18.51 11.65 -4.33
CA MET A 46 -19.41 11.57 -5.47
C MET A 46 -20.68 10.81 -5.10
N THR A 47 -21.84 11.40 -5.40
CA THR A 47 -23.15 10.78 -5.16
C THR A 47 -23.51 9.80 -6.28
N LYS A 48 -24.43 8.87 -5.99
CA LYS A 48 -24.98 7.97 -7.01
C LYS A 48 -25.55 8.74 -8.21
N GLN A 49 -26.24 9.87 -7.98
CA GLN A 49 -26.81 10.68 -9.06
C GLN A 49 -25.73 11.26 -9.99
N GLN A 50 -24.57 11.66 -9.43
CA GLN A 50 -23.44 12.13 -10.23
C GLN A 50 -22.79 10.99 -11.01
N ALA A 51 -22.65 9.81 -10.41
CA ALA A 51 -22.17 8.61 -11.11
C ALA A 51 -23.14 8.21 -12.25
N ASP A 52 -24.45 8.20 -12.02
CA ASP A 52 -25.46 7.90 -13.04
C ASP A 52 -25.40 8.90 -14.22
N HIS A 53 -25.09 10.17 -13.94
CA HIS A 53 -24.86 11.17 -14.99
C HIS A 53 -23.60 10.87 -15.80
N LEU A 54 -22.49 10.51 -15.16
CA LEU A 54 -21.27 10.06 -15.86
C LEU A 54 -21.50 8.79 -16.68
N GLU A 55 -22.31 7.84 -16.19
CA GLU A 55 -22.74 6.68 -16.98
C GLU A 55 -23.52 7.10 -18.24
N GLY A 56 -24.38 8.11 -18.12
CA GLY A 56 -25.06 8.73 -19.26
C GLY A 56 -24.08 9.36 -20.27
N ASN A 57 -23.03 10.00 -19.79
CA ASN A 57 -21.97 10.55 -20.62
C ASN A 57 -21.22 9.44 -21.38
N VAL A 58 -20.83 8.36 -20.69
CA VAL A 58 -20.14 7.22 -21.32
C VAL A 58 -21.04 6.51 -22.34
N LYS A 59 -22.36 6.46 -22.12
CA LYS A 59 -23.30 5.95 -23.15
C LYS A 59 -23.31 6.82 -24.41
N SER A 60 -23.17 8.13 -24.25
CA SER A 60 -23.17 9.10 -25.35
C SER A 60 -21.81 9.20 -26.05
N ASP A 61 -20.71 9.09 -25.30
CA ASP A 61 -19.34 8.94 -25.80
C ASP A 61 -18.68 7.68 -25.20
N PRO A 62 -18.87 6.51 -25.85
CA PRO A 62 -18.30 5.25 -25.38
C PRO A 62 -16.77 5.23 -25.30
N LYS A 63 -16.08 6.18 -25.92
CA LYS A 63 -14.62 6.25 -25.94
C LYS A 63 -14.04 7.20 -24.88
N SER A 64 -14.89 7.87 -24.10
CA SER A 64 -14.47 8.77 -23.04
C SER A 64 -13.65 8.02 -21.98
N PHE A 65 -12.33 8.21 -22.01
CA PHE A 65 -11.44 7.58 -21.04
C PHE A 65 -11.50 8.29 -19.68
N ALA A 66 -11.69 9.61 -19.68
CA ALA A 66 -11.76 10.41 -18.44
C ALA A 66 -12.97 10.03 -17.59
N ASP A 67 -14.17 9.96 -18.19
CA ASP A 67 -15.39 9.58 -17.46
C ASP A 67 -15.30 8.16 -16.90
N ARG A 68 -14.71 7.23 -17.66
CA ARG A 68 -14.46 5.86 -17.21
C ARG A 68 -13.49 5.80 -16.02
N MET A 69 -12.44 6.63 -16.01
CA MET A 69 -11.52 6.71 -14.86
C MET A 69 -12.24 7.23 -13.62
N GLU A 70 -13.04 8.29 -13.75
CA GLU A 70 -13.81 8.84 -12.62
C GLU A 70 -14.81 7.80 -12.06
N LEU A 71 -15.54 7.12 -12.95
CA LEU A 71 -16.45 6.03 -12.56
C LEU A 71 -15.72 4.88 -11.85
N LEU A 72 -14.53 4.49 -12.33
CA LEU A 72 -13.75 3.41 -11.72
C LEU A 72 -13.23 3.78 -10.33
N TYR A 73 -12.81 5.02 -10.09
CA TYR A 73 -12.50 5.48 -8.74
C TYR A 73 -13.74 5.50 -7.85
N PHE A 74 -14.88 6.01 -8.34
CA PHE A 74 -16.15 5.98 -7.60
C PHE A 74 -16.52 4.55 -7.17
N TYR A 75 -16.48 3.59 -8.10
CA TYR A 75 -16.79 2.20 -7.80
C TYR A 75 -15.78 1.57 -6.85
N SER A 76 -14.49 1.90 -6.96
CA SER A 76 -13.46 1.42 -6.03
C SER A 76 -13.72 1.89 -4.59
N PHE A 77 -14.03 3.18 -4.40
CA PHE A 77 -14.36 3.70 -3.07
C PHE A 77 -15.66 3.12 -2.51
N LYS A 78 -16.70 3.01 -3.35
CA LYS A 78 -17.99 2.46 -2.94
C LYS A 78 -17.88 0.99 -2.56
N LYS A 79 -17.09 0.21 -3.30
CA LYS A 79 -16.83 -1.20 -3.01
C LYS A 79 -16.22 -1.41 -1.61
N SER A 80 -15.35 -0.50 -1.17
CA SER A 80 -14.77 -0.52 0.18
C SER A 80 -15.71 0.00 1.28
N SER A 81 -16.91 0.48 0.92
CA SER A 81 -17.92 0.91 1.89
C SER A 81 -18.73 -0.28 2.42
N PRO A 82 -19.37 -0.16 3.61
CA PRO A 82 -20.20 -1.23 4.17
C PRO A 82 -21.33 -1.71 3.25
N ASP A 83 -21.85 -0.82 2.40
CA ASP A 83 -22.95 -1.12 1.49
C ASP A 83 -22.50 -1.89 0.24
N GLY A 84 -21.20 -1.87 -0.07
CA GLY A 84 -20.64 -2.48 -1.28
C GLY A 84 -21.21 -1.93 -2.59
N LEU A 85 -21.07 -2.72 -3.67
CA LEU A 85 -21.65 -2.41 -4.97
C LEU A 85 -22.98 -3.15 -5.16
N SER A 86 -23.98 -2.47 -5.73
CA SER A 86 -25.17 -3.16 -6.23
C SER A 86 -24.82 -4.02 -7.47
N PRO A 87 -25.64 -5.02 -7.85
CA PRO A 87 -25.38 -5.84 -9.04
C PRO A 87 -25.18 -5.03 -10.34
N ASP A 88 -25.94 -3.96 -10.53
CA ASP A 88 -25.82 -3.09 -11.70
C ASP A 88 -24.51 -2.28 -11.66
N GLU A 89 -24.12 -1.78 -10.50
CA GLU A 89 -22.86 -1.04 -10.31
C GLU A 89 -21.64 -1.94 -10.49
N LEU A 90 -21.75 -3.20 -10.05
CA LEU A 90 -20.73 -4.22 -10.29
C LEU A 90 -20.57 -4.50 -11.80
N ALA A 91 -21.68 -4.67 -12.51
CA ALA A 91 -21.68 -4.87 -13.97
C ALA A 91 -21.09 -3.67 -14.71
N ASN A 92 -21.43 -2.43 -14.31
CA ASN A 92 -20.85 -1.22 -14.89
C ASN A 92 -19.34 -1.14 -14.63
N ARG A 93 -18.91 -1.37 -13.38
CA ARG A 93 -17.48 -1.43 -13.02
C ARG A 93 -16.74 -2.42 -13.91
N ARG A 94 -17.26 -3.65 -14.05
CA ARG A 94 -16.69 -4.69 -14.91
C ARG A 94 -16.54 -4.20 -16.34
N GLN A 95 -17.59 -3.61 -16.92
CA GLN A 95 -17.55 -3.08 -18.28
C GLN A 95 -16.45 -2.03 -18.47
N HIS A 96 -16.25 -1.13 -17.50
CA HIS A 96 -15.19 -0.12 -17.60
C HIS A 96 -13.79 -0.72 -17.46
N ILE A 97 -13.58 -1.67 -16.55
CA ILE A 97 -12.31 -2.38 -16.41
C ILE A 97 -11.91 -3.04 -17.72
N LEU A 98 -12.79 -3.87 -18.27
CA LEU A 98 -12.54 -4.59 -19.52
C LEU A 98 -12.29 -3.62 -20.68
N TRP A 99 -13.00 -2.49 -20.72
CA TRP A 99 -12.74 -1.46 -21.72
C TRP A 99 -11.34 -0.87 -21.61
N VAL A 100 -10.87 -0.55 -20.40
CA VAL A 100 -9.52 0.00 -20.19
C VAL A 100 -8.45 -1.02 -20.57
N ILE A 101 -8.59 -2.29 -20.17
CA ILE A 101 -7.65 -3.35 -20.56
C ILE A 101 -7.64 -3.51 -22.09
N ALA A 102 -8.81 -3.51 -22.75
CA ALA A 102 -8.91 -3.68 -24.18
C ALA A 102 -8.31 -2.50 -24.99
N ASN A 103 -8.55 -1.26 -24.54
CA ASN A 103 -8.32 -0.06 -25.34
C ASN A 103 -7.11 0.77 -24.88
N LYS A 104 -6.74 0.69 -23.61
CA LYS A 104 -5.70 1.50 -22.95
C LYS A 104 -4.76 0.65 -22.06
N PRO A 105 -4.31 -0.55 -22.49
CA PRO A 105 -3.55 -1.48 -21.65
C PRO A 105 -2.19 -0.92 -21.19
N SER A 106 -1.57 -0.04 -21.99
CA SER A 106 -0.30 0.62 -21.66
C SER A 106 -0.50 1.99 -21.00
N SER A 107 -1.72 2.38 -20.63
CA SER A 107 -1.94 3.61 -19.87
C SER A 107 -1.44 3.43 -18.44
N GLY A 108 -0.96 4.51 -17.82
CA GLY A 108 -0.57 4.44 -16.40
C GLY A 108 -1.74 4.09 -15.47
N PHE A 109 -2.98 4.35 -15.89
CA PHE A 109 -4.17 4.02 -15.12
C PHE A 109 -4.53 2.52 -15.14
N ALA A 110 -4.11 1.78 -16.17
CA ALA A 110 -4.51 0.37 -16.31
C ALA A 110 -3.88 -0.56 -15.27
N GLY A 111 -2.87 -0.11 -14.53
CA GLY A 111 -2.26 -0.82 -13.38
C GLY A 111 -2.51 -0.12 -12.05
N GLU A 112 -3.57 0.69 -11.93
CA GLU A 112 -3.93 1.36 -10.66
C GLU A 112 -4.83 0.49 -9.77
N PRO A 113 -4.83 0.69 -8.44
CA PRO A 113 -5.75 0.03 -7.50
C PRO A 113 -7.24 0.11 -7.85
N ALA A 114 -7.69 1.15 -8.56
CA ALA A 114 -9.07 1.24 -9.04
C ALA A 114 -9.45 0.11 -10.01
N MET A 115 -8.45 -0.43 -10.73
CA MET A 115 -8.56 -1.53 -11.70
C MET A 115 -8.49 -2.91 -11.06
N GLU A 116 -8.00 -3.01 -9.81
CA GLU A 116 -7.65 -4.28 -9.19
C GLU A 116 -8.88 -5.13 -8.85
N PHE A 117 -8.66 -6.44 -8.89
CA PHE A 117 -9.48 -7.43 -8.22
C PHE A 117 -8.63 -7.97 -7.06
N TYR A 118 -9.18 -7.99 -5.86
CA TYR A 118 -8.61 -8.66 -4.71
C TYR A 118 -9.20 -10.07 -4.60
N PRO A 119 -8.57 -11.01 -3.88
CA PRO A 119 -9.09 -12.37 -3.75
C PRO A 119 -10.53 -12.45 -3.23
N LYS A 120 -10.92 -11.51 -2.35
CA LYS A 120 -12.31 -11.39 -1.87
C LYS A 120 -13.31 -11.09 -2.98
N ASP A 121 -12.86 -10.56 -4.11
CA ASP A 121 -13.70 -10.28 -5.27
C ASP A 121 -13.94 -11.49 -6.14
N GLU A 122 -13.19 -12.59 -5.98
CA GLU A 122 -13.51 -13.84 -6.66
C GLU A 122 -14.91 -14.34 -6.28
N GLU A 123 -15.35 -14.03 -5.05
CA GLU A 123 -16.70 -14.32 -4.57
C GLU A 123 -17.75 -13.33 -5.11
N VAL A 124 -17.34 -12.11 -5.46
CA VAL A 124 -18.23 -11.00 -5.84
C VAL A 124 -18.41 -10.91 -7.35
N ASP A 125 -17.32 -11.01 -8.12
CA ASP A 125 -17.29 -10.91 -9.58
C ASP A 125 -16.34 -11.95 -10.23
N PRO A 126 -16.64 -13.26 -10.12
CA PRO A 126 -15.82 -14.31 -10.73
C PRO A 126 -15.76 -14.22 -12.26
N GLU A 127 -16.86 -13.77 -12.89
CA GLU A 127 -16.95 -13.62 -14.34
C GLU A 127 -16.04 -12.48 -14.84
N GLY A 128 -16.11 -11.31 -14.21
CA GLY A 128 -15.26 -10.17 -14.57
C GLY A 128 -13.79 -10.45 -14.36
N LEU A 129 -13.44 -11.19 -13.31
CA LEU A 129 -12.07 -11.65 -13.06
C LEU A 129 -11.56 -12.57 -14.18
N ASP A 130 -12.36 -13.58 -14.57
CA ASP A 130 -11.98 -14.50 -15.65
C ASP A 130 -11.84 -13.81 -17.02
N GLU A 131 -12.76 -12.87 -17.33
CA GLU A 131 -12.69 -12.06 -18.55
C GLU A 131 -11.45 -11.15 -18.56
N ALA A 132 -11.17 -10.47 -17.44
CA ALA A 132 -10.00 -9.60 -17.31
C ALA A 132 -8.69 -10.39 -17.44
N ARG A 133 -8.61 -11.58 -16.83
CA ARG A 133 -7.46 -12.48 -16.94
C ARG A 133 -7.18 -12.86 -18.39
N LYS A 134 -8.19 -13.36 -19.11
CA LYS A 134 -8.07 -13.73 -20.52
C LYS A 134 -7.64 -12.55 -21.38
N LEU A 135 -8.24 -11.38 -21.13
CA LEU A 135 -7.95 -10.18 -21.89
C LEU A 135 -6.52 -9.68 -21.67
N TRP A 136 -6.03 -9.67 -20.44
CA TRP A 136 -4.63 -9.31 -20.14
C TRP A 136 -3.63 -10.23 -20.84
N LEU A 137 -3.87 -11.55 -20.82
CA LEU A 137 -3.02 -12.52 -21.53
C LEU A 137 -2.98 -12.24 -23.04
N VAL A 138 -4.12 -11.91 -23.66
CA VAL A 138 -4.15 -11.48 -25.07
C VAL A 138 -3.37 -10.18 -25.27
N GLN A 139 -3.53 -9.19 -24.39
CA GLN A 139 -2.83 -7.91 -24.49
C GLN A 139 -1.31 -8.09 -24.48
N VAL A 140 -0.77 -8.86 -23.53
CA VAL A 140 0.69 -9.06 -23.45
C VAL A 140 1.24 -9.91 -24.60
N GLN A 141 0.44 -10.80 -25.19
CA GLN A 141 0.83 -11.57 -26.38
C GLN A 141 0.83 -10.73 -27.66
N THR A 142 -0.09 -9.78 -27.81
CA THR A 142 -0.18 -8.93 -29.02
C THR A 142 0.98 -7.94 -29.13
N LYS A 143 1.57 -7.53 -28.00
CA LYS A 143 2.72 -6.61 -27.98
C LYS A 143 3.68 -6.95 -26.83
N PRO A 144 4.42 -8.06 -26.93
CA PRO A 144 5.24 -8.58 -25.83
C PRO A 144 6.40 -7.66 -25.44
N SER A 145 6.83 -6.77 -26.34
CA SER A 145 7.90 -5.78 -26.11
C SER A 145 7.43 -4.48 -25.46
N ASP A 146 6.16 -4.36 -25.06
CA ASP A 146 5.64 -3.18 -24.37
C ASP A 146 5.82 -3.32 -22.85
N ALA A 147 6.86 -2.69 -22.29
CA ALA A 147 7.19 -2.79 -20.86
C ALA A 147 6.02 -2.40 -19.96
N ARG A 148 5.38 -1.25 -20.24
CA ARG A 148 4.25 -0.74 -19.44
C ARG A 148 3.06 -1.69 -19.45
N ARG A 149 2.77 -2.29 -20.60
CA ARG A 149 1.70 -3.29 -20.70
C ARG A 149 1.98 -4.54 -19.88
N ASN A 150 3.20 -5.06 -19.94
CA ASN A 150 3.59 -6.21 -19.13
C ASN A 150 3.57 -5.86 -17.64
N HIS A 151 4.02 -4.67 -17.26
CA HIS A 151 3.93 -4.18 -15.88
C HIS A 151 2.49 -4.16 -15.37
N ASN A 152 1.57 -3.48 -16.08
CA ASN A 152 0.17 -3.38 -15.66
C ASN A 152 -0.53 -4.75 -15.61
N ALA A 153 -0.18 -5.67 -16.52
CA ALA A 153 -0.66 -7.04 -16.46
C ALA A 153 -0.10 -7.78 -15.25
N GLY A 154 1.19 -7.61 -14.94
CA GLY A 154 1.85 -8.13 -13.74
C GLY A 154 1.14 -7.70 -12.46
N GLU A 155 0.90 -6.40 -12.30
CA GLU A 155 0.12 -5.83 -11.17
C GLU A 155 -1.25 -6.51 -11.01
N PHE A 156 -1.97 -6.72 -12.12
CA PHE A 156 -3.24 -7.44 -12.08
C PHE A 156 -3.08 -8.86 -11.52
N PHE A 157 -2.09 -9.63 -11.99
CA PHE A 157 -1.85 -10.98 -11.50
C PHE A 157 -1.35 -11.00 -10.04
N SER A 158 -0.55 -10.02 -9.63
CA SER A 158 -0.15 -9.84 -8.22
C SER A 158 -1.37 -9.60 -7.32
N SER A 159 -2.28 -8.70 -7.73
CA SER A 159 -3.48 -8.34 -6.94
C SER A 159 -4.41 -9.53 -6.63
N ILE A 160 -4.39 -10.56 -7.48
CA ILE A 160 -5.17 -11.80 -7.32
C ILE A 160 -4.33 -12.98 -6.81
N HIS A 161 -3.11 -12.70 -6.34
CA HIS A 161 -2.14 -13.65 -5.81
C HIS A 161 -1.69 -14.75 -6.79
N ASP A 162 -1.72 -14.49 -8.10
CA ASP A 162 -1.08 -15.32 -9.13
C ASP A 162 0.37 -14.86 -9.34
N TYR A 163 1.18 -14.98 -8.27
CA TYR A 163 2.56 -14.53 -8.25
C TYR A 163 3.44 -15.14 -9.35
N PRO A 164 3.28 -16.42 -9.77
CA PRO A 164 4.05 -16.94 -10.89
C PRO A 164 3.79 -16.22 -12.23
N GLN A 165 2.53 -15.86 -12.52
CA GLN A 165 2.22 -15.07 -13.71
C GLN A 165 2.69 -13.61 -13.56
N SER A 166 2.52 -13.02 -12.36
CA SER A 166 3.03 -11.69 -12.05
C SER A 166 4.53 -11.59 -12.30
N GLU A 167 5.31 -12.48 -11.67
CA GLU A 167 6.77 -12.54 -11.77
C GLU A 167 7.21 -12.64 -13.24
N MET A 168 6.61 -13.55 -14.02
CA MET A 168 6.94 -13.72 -15.44
C MET A 168 6.74 -12.41 -16.23
N LEU A 169 5.65 -11.68 -15.98
CA LEU A 169 5.31 -10.47 -16.71
C LEU A 169 6.14 -9.27 -16.25
N LEU A 170 6.32 -9.11 -14.93
CA LEU A 170 7.16 -8.07 -14.36
C LEU A 170 8.63 -8.25 -14.76
N GLU A 171 9.16 -9.48 -14.78
CA GLU A 171 10.51 -9.77 -15.28
C GLU A 171 10.66 -9.46 -16.77
N ARG A 172 9.61 -9.71 -17.56
CA ARG A 172 9.59 -9.28 -18.97
C ARG A 172 9.65 -7.76 -19.07
N ALA A 173 8.84 -7.04 -18.27
CA ALA A 173 8.87 -5.58 -18.22
C ALA A 173 10.25 -5.05 -17.82
N ARG A 174 10.88 -5.65 -16.80
CA ARG A 174 12.21 -5.27 -16.29
C ARG A 174 13.30 -5.53 -17.32
N THR A 175 13.19 -6.60 -18.10
CA THR A 175 14.14 -6.90 -19.19
C THR A 175 14.07 -5.84 -20.29
N ILE A 176 12.87 -5.31 -20.57
CA ILE A 176 12.65 -4.28 -21.58
C ILE A 176 13.07 -2.90 -21.07
N ASP A 177 12.75 -2.57 -19.82
CA ASP A 177 13.11 -1.30 -19.17
C ASP A 177 13.70 -1.53 -17.76
N PRO A 178 15.02 -1.79 -17.66
CA PRO A 178 15.67 -2.07 -16.37
C PRO A 178 15.76 -0.88 -15.40
N ALA A 179 15.49 0.35 -15.89
CA ALA A 179 15.53 1.58 -15.11
C ALA A 179 14.15 1.95 -14.52
N ALA A 180 13.10 1.21 -14.90
CA ALA A 180 11.75 1.43 -14.40
C ALA A 180 11.66 1.07 -12.91
N TYR A 181 11.69 2.10 -12.05
CA TYR A 181 11.53 1.99 -10.60
C TYR A 181 10.28 1.20 -10.20
N ASP A 182 9.14 1.49 -10.83
CA ASP A 182 7.85 0.87 -10.54
C ASP A 182 7.91 -0.65 -10.77
N VAL A 183 8.49 -1.09 -11.89
CA VAL A 183 8.68 -2.52 -12.16
C VAL A 183 9.56 -3.19 -11.10
N THR A 184 10.68 -2.55 -10.73
CA THR A 184 11.59 -3.12 -9.72
C THR A 184 10.97 -3.11 -8.32
N PHE A 185 10.15 -2.12 -8.00
CA PHE A 185 9.43 -2.05 -6.75
C PHE A 185 8.38 -3.16 -6.66
N SER A 186 7.56 -3.36 -7.69
CA SER A 186 6.56 -4.42 -7.75
C SER A 186 7.15 -5.83 -7.62
N LEU A 187 8.27 -6.11 -8.30
CA LEU A 187 8.98 -7.39 -8.12
C LEU A 187 9.50 -7.56 -6.69
N ALA A 188 10.03 -6.49 -6.10
CA ALA A 188 10.51 -6.54 -4.73
C ALA A 188 9.38 -6.84 -3.74
N THR A 189 8.21 -6.21 -3.92
CA THR A 189 7.04 -6.44 -3.08
C THR A 189 6.44 -7.83 -3.26
N ASP A 190 6.39 -8.37 -4.48
CA ASP A 190 5.94 -9.75 -4.72
C ASP A 190 6.85 -10.77 -4.02
N TYR A 191 8.17 -10.64 -4.17
CA TYR A 191 9.12 -11.51 -3.46
C TYR A 191 9.08 -11.31 -1.94
N TRP A 192 8.84 -10.09 -1.48
CA TRP A 192 8.68 -9.81 -0.06
C TRP A 192 7.40 -10.46 0.50
N HIS A 193 6.30 -10.43 -0.25
CA HIS A 193 5.07 -11.13 0.10
C HIS A 193 5.27 -12.65 0.20
N ASP A 194 6.06 -13.26 -0.68
CA ASP A 194 6.38 -14.69 -0.60
C ASP A 194 7.14 -15.08 0.69
N THR A 195 7.86 -14.14 1.31
CA THR A 195 8.50 -14.41 2.63
C THR A 195 7.48 -14.72 3.72
N ARG A 196 6.27 -14.15 3.61
CA ARG A 196 5.17 -14.31 4.58
C ARG A 196 4.59 -15.72 4.55
N TYR A 197 4.55 -16.32 3.36
CA TYR A 197 3.97 -17.64 3.09
C TYR A 197 5.01 -18.77 3.05
N SER A 198 6.29 -18.45 3.29
CA SER A 198 7.37 -19.43 3.28
C SER A 198 7.16 -20.52 4.34
N ALA A 199 7.21 -21.79 3.93
CA ALA A 199 6.96 -22.94 4.80
C ALA A 199 8.10 -23.18 5.79
N THR A 200 9.31 -22.71 5.46
CA THR A 200 10.52 -22.89 6.28
C THR A 200 11.29 -21.58 6.44
N SER A 201 12.14 -21.52 7.47
CA SER A 201 13.07 -20.39 7.65
C SER A 201 14.07 -20.26 6.50
N ALA A 202 14.53 -21.38 5.93
CA ALA A 202 15.47 -21.37 4.80
C ALA A 202 14.82 -20.79 3.52
N GLU A 203 13.56 -21.11 3.28
CA GLU A 203 12.77 -20.54 2.18
C GLU A 203 12.54 -19.05 2.39
N ARG A 204 12.17 -18.64 3.61
CA ARG A 204 12.02 -17.22 3.99
C ARG A 204 13.29 -16.42 3.70
N VAL A 205 14.45 -16.91 4.13
CA VAL A 205 15.74 -16.26 3.86
C VAL A 205 16.03 -16.19 2.35
N THR A 206 15.66 -17.22 1.59
CA THR A 206 15.85 -17.25 0.14
C THR A 206 14.99 -16.19 -0.55
N ASN A 207 13.71 -16.10 -0.19
CA ASN A 207 12.79 -15.09 -0.73
C ASN A 207 13.19 -13.68 -0.28
N ALA A 208 13.64 -13.51 0.98
CA ALA A 208 14.16 -12.24 1.47
C ALA A 208 15.41 -11.77 0.69
N LYS A 209 16.29 -12.69 0.27
CA LYS A 209 17.44 -12.36 -0.59
C LYS A 209 17.01 -11.91 -1.99
N LYS A 210 15.99 -12.55 -2.57
CA LYS A 210 15.43 -12.11 -3.86
C LYS A 210 14.81 -10.72 -3.73
N ALA A 211 13.97 -10.51 -2.71
CA ALA A 211 13.35 -9.24 -2.40
C ALA A 211 14.41 -8.14 -2.18
N LEU A 212 15.44 -8.41 -1.38
CA LEU A 212 16.54 -7.48 -1.14
C LEU A 212 17.20 -7.02 -2.44
N GLY A 213 17.55 -7.95 -3.34
CA GLY A 213 18.18 -7.59 -4.61
C GLY A 213 17.30 -6.67 -5.48
N MET A 214 15.98 -6.88 -5.46
CA MET A 214 15.04 -6.00 -6.17
C MET A 214 14.84 -4.67 -5.45
N PHE A 215 14.78 -4.64 -4.12
CA PHE A 215 14.73 -3.40 -3.33
C PHE A 215 15.98 -2.54 -3.52
N GLU A 216 17.17 -3.12 -3.61
CA GLU A 216 18.39 -2.40 -3.93
C GLU A 216 18.30 -1.73 -5.32
N GLN A 217 17.75 -2.46 -6.30
CA GLN A 217 17.54 -1.92 -7.62
C GLN A 217 16.48 -0.81 -7.62
N ALA A 218 15.37 -0.99 -6.90
CA ALA A 218 14.34 0.03 -6.73
C ALA A 218 14.90 1.29 -6.04
N LEU A 219 15.67 1.15 -4.96
CA LEU A 219 16.34 2.27 -4.28
C LEU A 219 17.33 3.02 -5.19
N LYS A 220 17.98 2.33 -6.12
CA LYS A 220 18.86 2.93 -7.13
C LYS A 220 18.08 3.65 -8.24
N ASN A 221 16.94 3.10 -8.63
CA ASN A 221 16.07 3.64 -9.68
C ASN A 221 15.13 4.74 -9.16
N ALA A 222 14.95 4.85 -7.85
CA ALA A 222 14.06 5.82 -7.22
C ALA A 222 14.41 7.27 -7.58
N HIS A 223 13.37 8.04 -7.91
CA HIS A 223 13.48 9.45 -8.25
C HIS A 223 13.10 10.33 -7.06
N GLY A 224 14.12 10.76 -6.33
CA GLY A 224 13.97 11.70 -5.22
C GLY A 224 13.55 11.06 -3.90
N LYS A 225 13.31 11.91 -2.91
CA LYS A 225 13.10 11.52 -1.52
C LYS A 225 11.86 10.63 -1.35
N GLN A 226 10.77 10.92 -2.07
CA GLN A 226 9.49 10.27 -1.82
C GLN A 226 9.47 8.78 -2.23
N GLU A 227 9.92 8.44 -3.45
CA GLU A 227 10.03 7.03 -3.88
C GLU A 227 10.95 6.25 -2.96
N ARG A 228 12.09 6.84 -2.60
CA ARG A 228 13.04 6.23 -1.68
C ARG A 228 12.41 5.91 -0.32
N ARG A 229 11.61 6.83 0.22
CA ARG A 229 10.88 6.65 1.48
C ARG A 229 9.92 5.46 1.45
N PHE A 230 9.23 5.23 0.33
CA PHE A 230 8.34 4.07 0.19
C PHE A 230 9.07 2.73 0.17
N VAL A 231 10.29 2.69 -0.36
CA VAL A 231 11.06 1.45 -0.46
C VAL A 231 11.78 1.09 0.84
N LEU A 232 12.26 2.08 1.58
CA LEU A 232 13.16 1.87 2.72
C LEU A 232 12.60 0.94 3.83
N PRO A 233 11.32 1.01 4.24
CA PRO A 233 10.76 0.14 5.27
C PRO A 233 10.89 -1.35 4.92
N ASP A 234 10.37 -1.76 3.77
CA ASP A 234 10.44 -3.16 3.34
C ASP A 234 11.86 -3.59 2.99
N ALA A 235 12.67 -2.68 2.39
CA ALA A 235 14.06 -2.97 2.09
C ALA A 235 14.89 -3.27 3.35
N ALA A 236 14.70 -2.49 4.42
CA ALA A 236 15.39 -2.71 5.69
C ALA A 236 14.97 -4.02 6.37
N GLN A 237 13.68 -4.37 6.30
CA GLN A 237 13.18 -5.64 6.80
C GLN A 237 13.71 -6.83 5.97
N ALA A 238 13.68 -6.74 4.65
CA ALA A 238 14.23 -7.76 3.75
C ALA A 238 15.74 -7.94 3.95
N ALA A 239 16.48 -6.84 4.15
CA ALA A 239 17.90 -6.89 4.49
C ALA A 239 18.12 -7.68 5.78
N LEU A 240 17.37 -7.39 6.85
CA LEU A 240 17.48 -8.11 8.11
C LEU A 240 17.13 -9.60 7.95
N GLU A 241 16.01 -9.94 7.32
CA GLU A 241 15.59 -11.34 7.09
C GLU A 241 16.55 -12.11 6.18
N SER A 242 17.27 -11.43 5.29
CA SER A 242 18.30 -12.03 4.44
C SER A 242 19.64 -12.27 5.16
N GLY A 243 19.82 -11.67 6.35
CA GLY A 243 21.06 -11.66 7.13
C GLY A 243 22.03 -10.51 6.80
N ASP A 244 21.63 -9.55 5.98
CA ASP A 244 22.42 -8.36 5.64
C ASP A 244 22.17 -7.23 6.66
N GLU A 245 22.77 -7.40 7.85
CA GLU A 245 22.59 -6.47 8.96
C GLU A 245 23.16 -5.07 8.67
N GLU A 246 24.22 -4.98 7.85
CA GLU A 246 24.84 -3.71 7.49
C GLU A 246 23.85 -2.82 6.74
N LYS A 247 23.18 -3.37 5.71
CA LYS A 247 22.15 -2.63 4.97
C LYS A 247 20.93 -2.35 5.81
N ALA A 248 20.46 -3.33 6.58
CA ALA A 248 19.32 -3.15 7.48
C ALA A 248 19.58 -1.99 8.47
N THR A 249 20.77 -1.93 9.05
CA THR A 249 21.21 -0.84 9.94
C THR A 249 21.28 0.50 9.20
N SER A 250 21.93 0.51 8.02
CA SER A 250 22.16 1.72 7.24
C SER A 250 20.84 2.38 6.82
N TRP A 251 19.93 1.61 6.23
CA TRP A 251 18.63 2.10 5.77
C TRP A 251 17.70 2.47 6.93
N SER A 252 17.76 1.75 8.04
CA SER A 252 17.00 2.13 9.24
C SER A 252 17.48 3.47 9.82
N LYS A 253 18.79 3.69 9.90
CA LYS A 253 19.35 4.99 10.32
C LYS A 253 19.04 6.10 9.34
N GLU A 254 19.00 5.79 8.05
CA GLU A 254 18.58 6.73 7.02
C GLU A 254 17.11 7.17 7.22
N MET A 255 16.19 6.22 7.44
CA MET A 255 14.78 6.51 7.75
C MET A 255 14.65 7.44 8.95
N LEU A 256 15.32 7.12 10.06
CA LEU A 256 15.31 7.96 11.26
C LEU A 256 15.94 9.33 11.02
N GLY A 257 17.04 9.39 10.26
CA GLY A 257 17.68 10.66 9.90
C GLY A 257 16.83 11.55 9.00
N MET A 258 15.99 10.96 8.13
CA MET A 258 15.00 11.71 7.35
C MET A 258 13.90 12.29 8.25
N ALA A 259 13.44 11.52 9.24
CA ALA A 259 12.45 11.96 10.22
C ALA A 259 12.97 13.10 11.11
N ASP A 260 14.24 13.02 11.54
CA ASP A 260 14.89 14.09 12.32
C ASP A 260 15.00 15.43 11.55
N GLN A 261 15.04 15.35 10.23
CA GLN A 261 15.11 16.50 9.32
C GLN A 261 13.73 16.93 8.79
N ALA A 262 12.66 16.30 9.26
CA ALA A 262 11.31 16.58 8.79
C ALA A 262 10.91 18.03 9.10
N THR A 263 10.28 18.68 8.12
CA THR A 263 9.66 19.98 8.30
C THR A 263 8.25 19.82 8.87
N LYS A 264 7.73 20.89 9.49
CA LYS A 264 6.40 20.86 10.11
C LYS A 264 5.33 20.49 9.09
N GLY A 265 4.67 19.36 9.30
CA GLY A 265 3.57 18.86 8.45
C GLY A 265 3.96 17.71 7.53
N GLU A 266 5.24 17.32 7.45
CA GLU A 266 5.62 16.07 6.82
C GLU A 266 5.35 14.90 7.76
N ASP A 267 4.63 13.89 7.28
CA ASP A 267 4.41 12.63 7.99
C ASP A 267 5.61 11.70 7.74
N PHE A 268 6.28 11.26 8.81
CA PHE A 268 7.40 10.28 8.81
C PHE A 268 7.12 9.08 9.72
N THR A 269 5.84 8.81 9.97
CA THR A 269 5.38 7.79 10.90
C THR A 269 5.93 6.41 10.58
N ASP A 270 5.86 5.99 9.31
CA ASP A 270 6.36 4.68 8.88
C ASP A 270 7.89 4.58 9.06
N GLU A 271 8.65 5.62 8.69
CA GLU A 271 10.10 5.64 8.85
C GLU A 271 10.53 5.55 10.31
N ILE A 272 9.85 6.28 11.19
CA ILE A 272 10.10 6.22 12.64
C ILE A 272 9.77 4.81 13.15
N HIS A 273 8.63 4.26 12.75
CA HIS A 273 8.18 2.97 13.21
C HIS A 273 9.13 1.84 12.76
N TYR A 274 9.27 1.65 11.45
CA TYR A 274 10.03 0.54 10.87
C TYR A 274 11.54 0.66 11.13
N GLY A 275 12.09 1.88 11.10
CA GLY A 275 13.50 2.11 11.44
C GLY A 275 13.83 1.68 12.86
N ASN A 276 12.96 1.98 13.83
CA ASN A 276 13.15 1.52 15.20
C ASN A 276 12.89 0.01 15.36
N ILE A 277 11.87 -0.55 14.67
CA ILE A 277 11.61 -1.99 14.71
C ILE A 277 12.85 -2.78 14.24
N VAL A 278 13.41 -2.46 13.07
CA VAL A 278 14.57 -3.18 12.51
C VAL A 278 15.80 -3.04 13.42
N LEU A 279 16.12 -1.82 13.89
CA LEU A 279 17.25 -1.62 14.81
C LEU A 279 17.08 -2.35 16.15
N GLY A 280 15.85 -2.42 16.66
CA GLY A 280 15.55 -3.17 17.88
C GLY A 280 15.73 -4.67 17.70
N ARG A 281 15.33 -5.22 16.55
CA ARG A 281 15.53 -6.64 16.24
C ARG A 281 17.02 -6.99 16.11
N ILE A 282 17.80 -6.10 15.49
CA ILE A 282 19.27 -6.24 15.41
C ILE A 282 19.90 -6.22 16.81
N ALA A 283 19.51 -5.27 17.66
CA ALA A 283 19.99 -5.22 19.05
C ALA A 283 19.67 -6.51 19.82
N LEU A 284 18.48 -7.06 19.61
CA LEU A 284 18.05 -8.31 20.22
C LEU A 284 18.83 -9.54 19.73
N GLN A 285 19.15 -9.60 18.43
CA GLN A 285 20.01 -10.65 17.85
C GLN A 285 21.41 -10.65 18.49
N HIS A 286 21.91 -9.47 18.87
CA HIS A 286 23.15 -9.29 19.62
C HIS A 286 23.02 -9.48 21.13
N GLY A 287 21.83 -9.85 21.63
CA GLY A 287 21.58 -10.10 23.05
C GLY A 287 21.37 -8.84 23.89
N ASP A 288 21.30 -7.66 23.29
CA ASP A 288 20.99 -6.41 23.99
C ASP A 288 19.48 -6.21 24.10
N ILE A 289 18.89 -6.95 25.04
CA ILE A 289 17.44 -6.91 25.33
C ILE A 289 17.00 -5.50 25.74
N ALA A 290 17.83 -4.78 26.50
CA ALA A 290 17.51 -3.44 26.99
C ALA A 290 17.44 -2.42 25.83
N ALA A 291 18.41 -2.45 24.90
CA ALA A 291 18.35 -1.62 23.71
C ALA A 291 17.17 -1.98 22.82
N ALA A 292 16.88 -3.27 22.62
CA ALA A 292 15.72 -3.73 21.87
C ALA A 292 14.40 -3.17 22.45
N GLY A 293 14.22 -3.22 23.77
CA GLY A 293 13.07 -2.61 24.44
C GLY A 293 12.99 -1.09 24.26
N SER A 294 14.14 -0.40 24.28
CA SER A 294 14.19 1.05 24.01
C SER A 294 13.77 1.39 22.58
N TYR A 295 14.22 0.61 21.59
CA TYR A 295 13.81 0.76 20.20
C TYR A 295 12.31 0.49 20.03
N LEU A 296 11.76 -0.56 20.65
CA LEU A 296 10.31 -0.80 20.61
C LEU A 296 9.51 0.37 21.18
N ALA A 297 9.97 0.95 22.31
CA ALA A 297 9.33 2.12 22.88
C ALA A 297 9.33 3.31 21.91
N LYS A 298 10.45 3.56 21.21
CA LYS A 298 10.55 4.62 20.18
C LYS A 298 9.64 4.35 18.98
N ALA A 299 9.54 3.10 18.50
CA ALA A 299 8.59 2.74 17.45
C ALA A 299 7.14 3.05 17.84
N GLY A 300 6.81 2.87 19.13
CA GLY A 300 5.50 3.22 19.68
C GLY A 300 5.28 4.71 19.89
N LEU A 301 6.30 5.57 19.75
CA LEU A 301 6.15 7.02 19.81
C LEU A 301 5.81 7.64 18.45
N ALA A 302 5.85 6.86 17.37
CA ALA A 302 5.34 7.31 16.09
C ALA A 302 3.87 7.76 16.24
N ASP A 303 3.50 8.79 15.49
CA ASP A 303 2.10 9.20 15.38
C ASP A 303 1.29 8.13 14.62
N GLY A 304 -0.01 8.33 14.52
CA GLY A 304 -0.82 7.53 13.59
C GLY A 304 -0.67 8.01 12.17
N ASN A 305 -0.85 7.11 11.21
CA ASN A 305 -1.04 7.46 9.81
C ASN A 305 -2.03 6.49 9.16
N PRO A 306 -2.58 6.78 7.97
CA PRO A 306 -3.56 5.90 7.33
C PRO A 306 -3.11 4.43 7.19
N HIS A 307 -1.80 4.18 7.09
CA HIS A 307 -1.24 2.83 7.05
C HIS A 307 -1.33 2.14 8.42
N LEU A 308 -0.73 2.69 9.47
CA LEU A 308 -0.73 2.14 10.83
C LEU A 308 -2.12 2.18 11.49
N ASP A 309 -2.97 3.13 11.13
CA ASP A 309 -4.34 3.24 11.62
C ASP A 309 -5.24 2.13 11.04
N THR A 310 -4.96 1.68 9.81
CA THR A 310 -5.74 0.65 9.12
C THR A 310 -5.24 -0.76 9.46
N PHE A 311 -3.95 -1.03 9.25
CA PHE A 311 -3.40 -2.38 9.40
C PHE A 311 -2.89 -2.65 10.82
N GLY A 312 -2.50 -1.59 11.53
CA GLY A 312 -1.89 -1.65 12.85
C GLY A 312 -0.37 -1.58 12.81
N PRO A 313 0.28 -1.56 13.98
CA PRO A 313 1.74 -1.58 14.06
C PRO A 313 2.32 -2.97 13.86
N ASN A 314 3.58 -3.03 13.44
CA ASN A 314 4.35 -4.27 13.38
C ASN A 314 4.67 -4.78 14.80
N MET A 315 4.51 -6.09 15.00
CA MET A 315 4.62 -6.78 16.29
C MET A 315 5.80 -7.76 16.34
N MET A 316 6.64 -7.82 15.31
CA MET A 316 7.75 -8.79 15.25
C MET A 316 8.74 -8.57 16.40
N LEU A 317 9.20 -7.34 16.62
CA LEU A 317 10.11 -7.03 17.73
C LEU A 317 9.45 -7.30 19.09
N ALA A 318 8.16 -6.98 19.24
CA ALA A 318 7.41 -7.27 20.46
C ALA A 318 7.36 -8.78 20.74
N LYS A 319 7.07 -9.59 19.72
CA LYS A 319 7.08 -11.06 19.82
C LYS A 319 8.46 -11.58 20.22
N GLU A 320 9.52 -11.10 19.59
CA GLU A 320 10.89 -11.57 19.88
C GLU A 320 11.33 -11.19 21.30
N LEU A 321 10.94 -10.01 21.81
CA LEU A 321 11.18 -9.61 23.20
C LEU A 321 10.44 -10.50 24.21
N LEU A 322 9.17 -10.83 23.93
CA LEU A 322 8.41 -11.78 24.76
C LEU A 322 9.07 -13.17 24.79
N GLN A 323 9.64 -13.63 23.67
CA GLN A 323 10.39 -14.90 23.61
C GLN A 323 11.67 -14.86 24.46
N LYS A 324 12.25 -13.67 24.70
CA LYS A 324 13.36 -13.46 25.63
C LYS A 324 12.90 -13.21 27.08
N GLY A 325 11.59 -13.16 27.32
CA GLY A 325 11.00 -12.97 28.64
C GLY A 325 10.90 -11.50 29.10
N ASP A 326 11.02 -10.53 28.18
CA ASP A 326 10.87 -9.11 28.52
C ASP A 326 9.49 -8.59 28.11
N ASP A 327 8.58 -8.56 29.08
CA ASP A 327 7.17 -8.19 28.94
C ASP A 327 6.90 -6.69 29.07
N LYS A 328 7.67 -6.00 29.92
CA LYS A 328 7.52 -4.58 30.23
C LYS A 328 7.55 -3.65 29.00
N PRO A 329 8.57 -3.70 28.11
CA PRO A 329 8.59 -2.84 26.94
C PRO A 329 7.43 -3.15 26.00
N VAL A 330 7.00 -4.41 25.94
CA VAL A 330 5.90 -4.87 25.08
C VAL A 330 4.57 -4.32 25.58
N LEU A 331 4.30 -4.39 26.88
CA LEU A 331 3.09 -3.79 27.47
C LEU A 331 3.03 -2.28 27.26
N ALA A 332 4.16 -1.58 27.43
CA ALA A 332 4.25 -0.13 27.20
C ALA A 332 4.01 0.24 25.72
N TYR A 333 4.54 -0.58 24.81
CA TYR A 333 4.32 -0.43 23.38
C TYR A 333 2.85 -0.62 23.00
N LEU A 334 2.19 -1.69 23.47
CA LEU A 334 0.77 -1.93 23.20
C LEU A 334 -0.14 -0.80 23.70
N VAL A 335 0.19 -0.19 24.85
CA VAL A 335 -0.51 1.02 25.33
C VAL A 335 -0.31 2.18 24.37
N SER A 336 0.91 2.35 23.86
CA SER A 336 1.24 3.44 22.95
C SER A 336 0.55 3.29 21.60
N CYS A 337 0.46 2.06 21.07
CA CYS A 337 -0.27 1.74 19.85
C CYS A 337 -1.75 2.16 19.92
N GLY A 338 -2.37 2.05 21.09
CA GLY A 338 -3.76 2.48 21.30
C GLY A 338 -4.00 3.99 21.13
N ARG A 339 -2.94 4.82 21.02
CA ARG A 339 -3.09 6.24 20.69
C ARG A 339 -3.51 6.44 19.23
N PHE A 340 -2.99 5.65 18.31
CA PHE A 340 -3.26 5.77 16.87
C PHE A 340 -4.18 4.67 16.34
N TRP A 341 -3.98 3.42 16.74
CA TRP A 341 -4.73 2.30 16.19
C TRP A 341 -6.08 2.14 16.90
N LYS A 342 -7.08 2.91 16.44
CA LYS A 342 -8.45 2.92 17.01
C LYS A 342 -9.32 1.77 16.52
N ASP A 343 -9.07 1.31 15.30
CA ASP A 343 -9.80 0.20 14.67
C ASP A 343 -9.09 -1.14 14.95
N ASP A 344 -8.47 -1.28 16.12
CA ASP A 344 -7.75 -2.48 16.54
C ASP A 344 -8.68 -3.70 16.72
N ASN A 345 -10.01 -3.49 16.67
CA ASN A 345 -11.03 -4.53 16.86
C ASN A 345 -10.84 -5.31 18.17
N GLY A 346 -10.35 -4.63 19.22
CA GLY A 346 -10.09 -5.22 20.54
C GLY A 346 -8.81 -6.07 20.63
N LYS A 347 -7.99 -6.12 19.57
CA LYS A 347 -6.72 -6.86 19.56
C LYS A 347 -5.75 -6.36 20.62
N LEU A 348 -5.59 -5.06 20.81
CA LEU A 348 -4.65 -4.51 21.78
C LEU A 348 -5.04 -4.88 23.22
N ALA A 349 -6.33 -4.83 23.54
CA ALA A 349 -6.83 -5.24 24.85
C ALA A 349 -6.56 -6.73 25.10
N LYS A 350 -6.85 -7.59 24.10
CA LYS A 350 -6.58 -9.02 24.17
C LYS A 350 -5.10 -9.32 24.33
N TRP A 351 -4.24 -8.73 23.50
CA TRP A 351 -2.80 -8.96 23.55
C TRP A 351 -2.18 -8.50 24.86
N ARG A 352 -2.65 -7.39 25.45
CA ARG A 352 -2.21 -6.97 26.78
C ARG A 352 -2.59 -7.95 27.88
N SER A 353 -3.78 -8.54 27.81
CA SER A 353 -4.20 -9.61 28.75
C SER A 353 -3.31 -10.84 28.60
N ASP A 354 -3.10 -11.30 27.36
CA ASP A 354 -2.26 -12.45 27.05
C ASP A 354 -0.84 -12.25 27.62
N VAL A 355 -0.21 -11.10 27.38
CA VAL A 355 1.13 -10.78 27.92
C VAL A 355 1.14 -10.75 29.46
N THR A 356 0.15 -10.13 30.10
CA THR A 356 0.09 -10.03 31.57
C THR A 356 -0.08 -11.41 32.23
N GLU A 357 -0.72 -12.34 31.53
CA GLU A 357 -0.90 -13.74 31.96
C GLU A 357 0.30 -14.63 31.60
N GLY A 358 1.38 -14.07 31.03
CA GLY A 358 2.56 -14.81 30.59
C GLY A 358 2.32 -15.67 29.34
N LYS A 359 1.28 -15.37 28.57
CA LYS A 359 0.95 -16.04 27.30
C LYS A 359 1.51 -15.26 26.12
N MET A 360 1.94 -15.97 25.08
CA MET A 360 2.32 -15.35 23.81
C MET A 360 1.05 -14.92 23.05
N PRO A 361 0.87 -13.62 22.76
CA PRO A 361 -0.25 -13.19 21.94
C PRO A 361 -0.19 -13.75 20.52
N ASP A 362 -1.35 -14.03 19.94
CA ASP A 362 -1.46 -14.27 18.51
C ASP A 362 -1.51 -12.93 17.76
N PHE A 363 -0.34 -12.49 17.28
CA PHE A 363 -0.20 -11.25 16.53
C PHE A 363 -0.67 -11.37 15.06
N GLY A 364 -0.92 -12.58 14.55
CA GLY A 364 -1.41 -12.80 13.19
C GLY A 364 -0.64 -12.02 12.12
N ALA A 365 -1.38 -11.25 11.31
CA ALA A 365 -0.83 -10.47 10.20
C ALA A 365 0.16 -9.37 10.63
N ASN A 366 0.10 -8.89 11.88
CA ASN A 366 1.00 -7.86 12.42
C ASN A 366 2.47 -8.31 12.54
N LEU A 367 2.78 -9.55 12.15
CA LEU A 367 4.15 -10.07 12.08
C LEU A 367 4.78 -9.95 10.68
N ASN A 368 3.99 -9.59 9.67
CA ASN A 368 4.35 -9.88 8.27
C ASN A 368 4.55 -8.65 7.38
N TYR A 369 4.13 -7.45 7.79
CA TYR A 369 4.22 -6.23 6.97
C TYR A 369 5.17 -5.20 7.58
#